data_AF-A0A2R7IX16-F1
#
_entry.id   AF-A0A2R7IX16-F1
#
_cell.length_a   1.000
_cell.length_b   1.000
_cell.length_c   1.000
_cell.angle_alpha   90.00
_cell.angle_beta   90.00
_cell.angle_gamma   90.00
#
_symmetry.space_group_name_H-M   'P 1'
#
loop_
_entity.id
_entity.type
_entity.pdbx_description
1 polymer ?
#
loop_
_entity_poly.entity_id
_entity_poly.type
_entity_poly.pdbx_seq_one_letter_code
_entity_poly.pdbx_strand_id
1 'polypeptide(L)'
;MLLALLLPQAAFAQRMIAPGALQLSGYWATCGPVQTEVVQIADIAASTRGRIILNPNVFALPRAQQLFWYTHECAHQIFGPNEAVADCWSVEQGRVQGWLTRGEFEQLAASISRLRGDAAHADGPARAAHLRLCYDR
;
A
#
# COMPACT_ATOMS: atom_id res chain seq x y z
N MET A 1 23.73 35.06 -21.07
CA MET A 1 23.04 33.78 -21.32
C MET A 1 23.22 32.90 -20.09
N LEU A 2 22.18 32.69 -19.28
CA LEU A 2 22.20 31.64 -18.26
C LEU A 2 21.84 30.33 -18.96
N LEU A 3 22.78 29.38 -18.98
CA LEU A 3 22.50 28.00 -19.36
C LEU A 3 21.76 27.34 -18.20
N ALA A 4 20.45 27.16 -18.34
CA ALA A 4 19.69 26.30 -17.44
C ALA A 4 20.10 24.83 -17.71
N LEU A 5 20.86 24.25 -16.80
CA LEU A 5 21.14 22.82 -16.78
C LEU A 5 19.84 22.08 -16.42
N LEU A 6 19.15 21.58 -17.45
CA LEU A 6 18.07 20.59 -17.29
C LEU A 6 18.71 19.28 -16.83
N LEU A 7 18.73 19.04 -15.51
CA LEU A 7 19.05 17.71 -14.97
C LEU A 7 17.96 16.74 -15.44
N PRO A 8 18.32 15.59 -16.04
CA PRO A 8 17.33 14.58 -16.37
C PRO A 8 16.69 14.08 -15.08
N GLN A 9 15.38 14.27 -14.94
CA GLN A 9 14.64 13.58 -13.88
C GLN A 9 14.83 12.09 -14.11
N ALA A 10 15.37 11.38 -13.11
CA ALA A 10 15.45 9.94 -13.14
C ALA A 10 14.01 9.40 -13.29
N ALA A 11 13.64 8.99 -14.49
CA ALA A 11 12.41 8.26 -14.71
C ALA A 11 12.52 6.97 -13.89
N PHE A 12 11.62 6.76 -12.94
CA PHE A 12 11.49 5.46 -12.29
C PHE A 12 11.17 4.44 -13.39
N ALA A 13 12.15 3.62 -13.77
CA ALA A 13 11.96 2.56 -14.73
C ALA A 13 10.94 1.57 -14.16
N GLN A 14 9.91 1.23 -14.95
CA GLN A 14 8.99 0.14 -14.66
C GLN A 14 9.78 -1.11 -14.30
N ARG A 15 9.51 -1.70 -13.13
CA ARG A 15 10.26 -2.83 -12.62
C ARG A 15 9.34 -3.95 -12.19
N MET A 16 9.47 -5.10 -12.84
CA MET A 16 8.88 -6.36 -12.39
C MET A 16 9.76 -6.99 -11.30
N ILE A 17 9.13 -7.42 -10.22
CA ILE A 17 9.76 -8.05 -9.06
C ILE A 17 9.10 -9.41 -8.84
N ALA A 18 9.93 -10.45 -8.76
CA ALA A 18 9.48 -11.81 -8.56
C ALA A 18 8.75 -11.99 -7.22
N PRO A 19 7.85 -12.98 -7.09
CA PRO A 19 7.16 -13.25 -5.83
C PRO A 19 8.14 -13.43 -4.67
N GLY A 20 7.87 -12.77 -3.54
CA GLY A 20 8.70 -12.80 -2.34
C GLY A 20 10.05 -12.06 -2.44
N ALA A 21 10.40 -11.47 -3.58
CA ALA A 21 11.65 -10.74 -3.76
C ALA A 21 11.53 -9.24 -3.45
N LEU A 22 10.33 -8.73 -3.17
CA LEU A 22 10.11 -7.34 -2.78
C LEU A 22 10.53 -7.11 -1.32
N GLN A 23 11.38 -6.12 -1.09
CA GLN A 23 11.63 -5.57 0.24
C GLN A 23 10.87 -4.26 0.44
N LEU A 24 10.12 -4.17 1.54
CA LEU A 24 9.47 -2.95 2.02
C LEU A 24 10.03 -2.63 3.41
N SER A 25 10.88 -1.60 3.49
CA SER A 25 11.48 -1.17 4.77
C SER A 25 12.14 -2.32 5.57
N GLY A 26 12.88 -3.20 4.88
CA GLY A 26 13.57 -4.35 5.47
C GLY A 26 12.71 -5.61 5.65
N TYR A 27 11.41 -5.56 5.32
CA TYR A 27 10.51 -6.71 5.34
C TYR A 27 10.38 -7.33 3.95
N TRP A 28 10.48 -8.65 3.87
CA TRP A 28 10.17 -9.39 2.66
C TRP A 28 8.67 -9.52 2.51
N ALA A 29 8.11 -8.72 1.60
CA ALA A 29 6.68 -8.71 1.33
C ALA A 29 6.31 -9.96 0.51
N THR A 30 5.30 -10.69 0.97
CA THR A 30 4.87 -11.95 0.35
C THR A 30 3.36 -11.98 0.10
N CYS A 31 2.96 -12.50 -1.05
CA CYS A 31 1.56 -12.69 -1.42
C CYS A 31 1.43 -13.95 -2.31
N GLY A 32 1.86 -15.10 -1.79
CA GLY A 32 1.87 -16.36 -2.57
C GLY A 32 2.63 -16.22 -3.90
N PRO A 33 2.06 -16.67 -5.04
CA PRO A 33 2.71 -16.61 -6.36
C PRO A 33 2.59 -15.25 -7.07
N VAL A 34 2.02 -14.24 -6.41
CA VAL A 34 1.68 -12.95 -7.02
C VAL A 34 2.93 -12.13 -7.31
N GLN A 35 3.03 -11.61 -8.54
CA GLN A 35 4.13 -10.74 -8.95
C GLN A 35 3.91 -9.32 -8.47
N THR A 36 4.99 -8.58 -8.23
CA THR A 36 4.92 -7.15 -7.95
C THR A 36 5.48 -6.35 -9.12
N GLU A 37 4.75 -5.33 -9.55
CA GLU A 37 5.19 -4.35 -10.52
C GLU A 37 5.35 -3.00 -9.82
N VAL A 38 6.48 -2.34 -10.00
CA VAL A 38 6.70 -0.97 -9.54
C VAL A 38 6.68 -0.06 -10.76
N VAL A 39 5.67 0.80 -10.86
CA VAL A 39 5.45 1.70 -11.99
C VAL A 39 4.62 2.90 -11.55
N GLN A 40 4.80 4.05 -12.19
CA GLN A 40 3.99 5.21 -11.88
C GLN A 40 2.53 5.00 -12.28
N ILE A 41 1.64 5.15 -11.30
CA ILE A 41 0.17 5.07 -11.42
C ILE A 41 -0.46 6.22 -10.64
N ALA A 42 -1.75 6.51 -10.86
CA ALA A 42 -2.44 7.58 -10.15
C ALA A 42 -2.61 7.28 -8.66
N ASP A 43 -2.95 6.04 -8.33
CA ASP A 43 -3.13 5.57 -6.95
C ASP A 43 -1.79 5.23 -6.28
N ILE A 44 -1.83 4.98 -4.97
CA ILE A 44 -0.63 4.56 -4.23
C ILE A 44 -0.28 3.10 -4.50
N ALA A 45 -1.28 2.26 -4.73
CA ALA A 45 -1.15 0.86 -5.11
C ALA A 45 -2.43 0.42 -5.85
N ALA A 46 -2.33 -0.68 -6.59
CA ALA A 46 -3.47 -1.29 -7.28
C ALA A 46 -3.26 -2.80 -7.43
N SER A 47 -4.36 -3.53 -7.60
CA SER A 47 -4.36 -4.99 -7.76
C SER A 47 -5.03 -5.39 -9.07
N THR A 48 -4.38 -6.30 -9.79
CA THR A 48 -4.96 -7.00 -10.96
C THR A 48 -4.72 -8.49 -10.81
N ARG A 49 -5.43 -9.34 -11.56
CA ARG A 49 -5.30 -10.80 -11.40
C ARG A 49 -3.83 -11.27 -11.49
N GLY A 50 -3.29 -11.77 -10.39
CA GLY A 50 -1.92 -12.30 -10.30
C GLY A 50 -0.82 -11.24 -10.22
N ARG A 51 -1.16 -9.96 -10.06
CA ARG A 51 -0.18 -8.87 -9.99
C ARG A 51 -0.60 -7.75 -9.03
N ILE A 52 0.30 -7.38 -8.14
CA ILE A 52 0.24 -6.17 -7.32
C ILE A 52 1.06 -5.08 -8.02
N ILE A 53 0.50 -3.89 -8.14
CA ILE A 53 1.13 -2.74 -8.80
C ILE A 53 1.34 -1.68 -7.72
N LEU A 54 2.59 -1.26 -7.51
CA LEU A 54 2.94 -0.25 -6.52
C LEU A 54 3.41 1.02 -7.22
N ASN A 55 2.88 2.16 -6.78
CA ASN A 55 3.48 3.44 -7.10
C ASN A 55 4.86 3.53 -6.40
N PRO A 56 5.93 4.01 -7.08
CA PRO A 56 7.22 4.28 -6.44
C PRO A 56 7.15 5.13 -5.16
N ASN A 57 6.12 5.96 -5.00
CA ASN A 57 5.91 6.76 -3.80
C ASN A 57 5.62 5.93 -2.55
N VAL A 58 5.20 4.65 -2.69
CA VAL A 58 5.04 3.71 -1.56
C VAL A 58 6.34 3.62 -0.76
N PHE A 59 7.50 3.60 -1.41
CA PHE A 59 8.80 3.43 -0.76
C PHE A 59 9.22 4.62 0.11
N ALA A 60 8.54 5.78 -0.01
CA ALA A 60 8.77 6.95 0.82
C ALA A 60 7.85 7.01 2.06
N LEU A 61 6.86 6.12 2.16
CA LEU A 61 5.93 6.10 3.30
C LEU A 61 6.61 5.50 4.55
N PRO A 62 6.09 5.78 5.77
CA PRO A 62 6.50 5.05 6.97
C PRO A 62 6.33 3.54 6.80
N ARG A 63 7.24 2.76 7.38
CA ARG A 63 7.33 1.29 7.26
C ARG A 63 5.97 0.58 7.26
N ALA A 64 5.17 0.80 8.30
CA ALA A 64 3.88 0.15 8.46
C ALA A 64 2.88 0.51 7.34
N GLN A 65 2.96 1.73 6.78
CA GLN A 65 2.10 2.13 5.67
C GLN A 65 2.53 1.48 4.36
N GLN A 66 3.84 1.28 4.13
CA GLN A 66 4.31 0.51 2.96
C GLN A 66 3.73 -0.90 2.97
N LEU A 67 3.81 -1.55 4.14
CA LEU A 67 3.30 -2.91 4.35
C LEU A 67 1.77 -2.97 4.27
N PHE A 68 1.08 -1.97 4.82
CA PHE A 68 -0.38 -1.88 4.74
C PHE A 68 -0.88 -1.87 3.29
N TRP A 69 -0.34 -1.00 2.43
CA TRP A 69 -0.79 -0.93 1.03
C TRP A 69 -0.49 -2.21 0.26
N TYR A 70 0.71 -2.78 0.42
CA TYR A 70 1.03 -4.07 -0.21
C TYR A 70 0.09 -5.19 0.26
N THR A 71 -0.16 -5.27 1.57
CA THR A 71 -1.01 -6.31 2.15
C THR A 71 -2.48 -6.10 1.77
N HIS A 72 -2.93 -4.85 1.61
CA HIS A 72 -4.25 -4.50 1.07
C HIS A 72 -4.39 -5.01 -0.37
N GLU A 73 -3.42 -4.73 -1.26
CA GLU A 73 -3.48 -5.25 -2.63
C GLU A 73 -3.41 -6.78 -2.70
N CYS A 74 -2.72 -7.41 -1.75
CA CYS A 74 -2.72 -8.85 -1.60
C CYS A 74 -4.09 -9.40 -1.20
N ALA A 75 -4.82 -8.70 -0.33
CA ALA A 75 -6.17 -9.08 0.07
C ALA A 75 -7.11 -9.16 -1.15
N HIS A 76 -6.96 -8.25 -2.13
CA HIS A 76 -7.72 -8.31 -3.37
C HIS A 76 -7.47 -9.58 -4.20
N GLN A 77 -6.29 -10.19 -4.08
CA GLN A 77 -5.99 -11.47 -4.74
C GLN A 77 -6.77 -12.64 -4.13
N ILE A 78 -7.16 -12.51 -2.86
CA ILE A 78 -7.79 -13.58 -2.07
C ILE A 78 -9.31 -13.39 -2.01
N PHE A 79 -9.77 -12.15 -1.78
CA PHE A 79 -11.16 -11.82 -1.46
C PHE A 79 -11.87 -11.02 -2.56
N GLY A 80 -11.18 -10.66 -3.65
CA GLY A 80 -11.74 -9.84 -4.72
C GLY A 80 -11.80 -8.35 -4.37
N PRO A 81 -12.62 -7.55 -5.09
CA PRO A 81 -12.52 -6.08 -5.10
C PRO A 81 -13.15 -5.39 -3.88
N ASN A 82 -13.42 -6.11 -2.79
CA ASN A 82 -14.06 -5.50 -1.62
C ASN A 82 -13.04 -4.75 -0.76
N GLU A 83 -12.99 -3.43 -0.94
CA GLU A 83 -12.13 -2.49 -0.19
C GLU A 83 -12.21 -2.68 1.33
N ALA A 84 -13.42 -2.84 1.87
CA ALA A 84 -13.63 -2.95 3.31
C ALA A 84 -13.04 -4.25 3.88
N VAL A 85 -13.12 -5.34 3.11
CA VAL A 85 -12.47 -6.61 3.45
C VAL A 85 -10.95 -6.50 3.33
N ALA A 86 -10.45 -5.85 2.29
CA ALA A 86 -9.03 -5.65 2.08
C ALA A 86 -8.38 -4.81 3.18
N ASP A 87 -9.02 -3.70 3.56
CA ASP A 87 -8.65 -2.83 4.68
C ASP A 87 -8.53 -3.62 6.00
N CYS A 88 -9.58 -4.36 6.35
CA CYS A 88 -9.59 -5.10 7.61
C CYS A 88 -8.60 -6.25 7.63
N TRP A 89 -8.52 -7.02 6.55
CA TRP A 89 -7.55 -8.10 6.47
C TRP A 89 -6.11 -7.59 6.57
N SER A 90 -5.79 -6.47 5.90
CA SER A 90 -4.45 -5.87 5.96
C SER A 90 -4.07 -5.45 7.39
N VAL A 91 -5.00 -4.82 8.11
CA VAL A 91 -4.80 -4.45 9.52
C VAL A 91 -4.64 -5.67 10.42
N GLU A 92 -5.51 -6.67 10.28
CA GLU A 92 -5.44 -7.91 11.05
C GLU A 92 -4.11 -8.64 10.82
N GLN A 93 -3.67 -8.76 9.56
CA GLN A 93 -2.37 -9.34 9.23
C GLN A 93 -1.22 -8.55 9.84
N GLY A 94 -1.27 -7.22 9.82
CA GLY A 94 -0.23 -6.40 10.43
C GLY A 94 -0.14 -6.55 11.94
N ARG A 95 -1.28 -6.70 12.61
CA ARG A 95 -1.33 -7.00 14.03
C ARG A 95 -0.77 -8.40 14.34
N VAL A 96 -1.21 -9.42 13.60
CA VAL A 96 -0.79 -10.83 13.80
C VAL A 96 0.69 -11.04 13.50
N GLN A 97 1.22 -10.41 12.46
CA GLN A 97 2.63 -10.52 12.06
C GLN A 97 3.54 -9.56 12.83
N GLY A 98 2.96 -8.69 13.67
CA GLY A 98 3.68 -7.78 14.56
C GLY A 98 4.34 -6.58 13.88
N TRP A 99 4.09 -6.33 12.58
CA TRP A 99 4.63 -5.16 11.90
C TRP A 99 3.77 -3.90 12.07
N LEU A 100 2.53 -4.02 12.54
CA LEU A 100 1.61 -2.91 12.80
C LEU A 100 1.34 -2.75 14.30
N THR A 101 2.21 -2.03 15.00
CA THR A 101 1.98 -1.68 16.41
C THR A 101 0.81 -0.68 16.54
N ARG A 102 0.24 -0.54 17.74
CA ARG A 102 -0.86 0.43 17.97
C ARG A 102 -0.45 1.87 17.64
N GLY A 103 0.79 2.25 17.94
CA GLY A 103 1.31 3.57 17.58
C GLY A 103 1.44 3.79 16.08
N GLU A 104 1.92 2.78 15.34
CA GLU A 104 2.01 2.83 13.88
C GLU A 104 0.62 2.80 13.21
N PHE A 105 -0.31 2.05 13.79
CA PHE A 105 -1.69 2.02 13.36
C PHE A 105 -2.36 3.39 13.47
N GLU A 106 -2.18 4.11 14.58
CA GLU A 106 -2.77 5.45 14.69
C GLU A 106 -2.16 6.44 13.69
N GLN A 107 -0.87 6.30 13.34
CA GLN A 107 -0.24 7.09 12.28
C GLN A 107 -0.80 6.75 10.89
N LEU A 108 -1.03 5.45 10.62
CA LEU A 108 -1.69 4.98 9.41
C LEU A 108 -3.12 5.54 9.32
N ALA A 109 -3.92 5.40 10.38
CA ALA A 109 -5.30 5.88 10.44
C ALA A 109 -5.38 7.41 10.27
N ALA A 110 -4.45 8.16 10.85
CA ALA A 110 -4.34 9.62 10.65
C ALA A 110 -3.91 10.02 9.23
N SER A 111 -3.19 9.14 8.52
CA SER A 111 -2.84 9.36 7.11
C SER A 111 -4.03 9.06 6.20
N ILE A 112 -4.74 7.95 6.45
CA ILE A 112 -5.94 7.55 5.72
C ILE A 112 -7.08 8.56 5.91
N SER A 113 -7.25 9.14 7.10
CA SER A 113 -8.32 10.11 7.37
C SER A 113 -8.24 11.39 6.51
N ARG A 114 -7.07 11.67 5.91
CA ARG A 114 -6.85 12.80 5.01
C ARG A 114 -7.09 12.48 3.54
N LEU A 115 -7.29 11.21 3.19
CA LEU A 115 -7.57 10.81 1.83
C LEU A 115 -8.96 11.29 1.41
N ARG A 116 -9.06 11.78 0.18
CA ARG A 116 -10.34 12.11 -0.44
C ARG A 116 -10.95 10.80 -0.93
N GLY A 117 -12.23 10.59 -0.66
CA GLY A 117 -12.99 9.51 -1.29
C GLY A 117 -13.22 9.81 -2.76
N ASP A 118 -13.55 8.76 -3.51
CA ASP A 118 -13.94 8.84 -4.92
C ASP A 118 -15.04 7.79 -5.20
N ALA A 119 -15.30 7.48 -6.47
CA ALA A 119 -16.34 6.52 -6.84
C ALA A 119 -16.00 5.06 -6.45
N ALA A 120 -14.72 4.74 -6.28
CA ALA A 120 -14.23 3.42 -5.91
C ALA A 120 -13.94 3.32 -4.40
N HIS A 121 -13.47 4.39 -3.78
CA HIS A 121 -12.99 4.41 -2.39
C HIS A 121 -13.89 5.27 -1.50
N ALA A 122 -14.29 4.70 -0.34
CA ALA A 122 -14.95 5.47 0.71
C ALA A 122 -14.06 6.65 1.18
N ASP A 123 -14.68 7.68 1.75
CA ASP A 123 -13.92 8.82 2.26
C ASP A 123 -12.93 8.43 3.36
N GLY A 124 -11.83 9.17 3.45
CA GLY A 124 -10.75 8.90 4.38
C GLY A 124 -11.22 8.77 5.84
N PRO A 125 -12.03 9.71 6.38
CA PRO A 125 -12.52 9.62 7.75
C PRO A 125 -13.33 8.34 8.04
N ALA A 126 -14.23 7.94 7.15
CA ALA A 126 -15.02 6.71 7.31
C ALA A 126 -14.12 5.47 7.24
N ARG A 127 -13.17 5.42 6.29
CA ARG A 127 -12.17 4.33 6.22
C ARG A 127 -11.35 4.24 7.51
N ALA A 128 -10.85 5.37 8.02
CA ALA A 128 -10.08 5.41 9.25
C ALA A 128 -10.88 4.97 10.48
N ALA A 129 -12.18 5.27 10.54
CA ALA A 129 -13.06 4.78 11.59
C ALA A 129 -13.25 3.25 11.48
N HIS A 130 -13.45 2.73 10.27
CA HIS A 130 -13.60 1.29 10.05
C HIS A 130 -12.32 0.51 10.39
N LEU A 131 -11.15 1.01 9.99
CA LEU A 131 -9.86 0.41 10.32
C LEU A 131 -9.62 0.30 11.83
N ARG A 132 -10.12 1.25 12.62
CA ARG A 132 -10.06 1.17 14.10
C ARG A 132 -10.84 0.00 14.64
N LEU A 133 -12.06 -0.21 14.14
CA LEU A 133 -12.87 -1.37 14.49
C LEU A 133 -12.16 -2.67 14.14
N CYS A 134 -11.46 -2.73 13.01
CA CYS A 134 -10.73 -3.93 12.58
C CYS A 134 -9.43 -4.17 13.35
N TYR A 135 -8.74 -3.12 13.80
CA TYR A 135 -7.55 -3.27 14.64
C TYR A 135 -7.88 -3.87 16.02
N ASP A 136 -9.03 -3.50 16.59
CA ASP A 136 -9.45 -3.88 17.94
C ASP A 136 -10.23 -5.21 18.02
N ARG A 137 -10.40 -5.91 16.90
CA ARG A 137 -10.90 -7.30 16.84
C ARG A 137 -9.80 -8.29 17.20
#